data_AF-A0A6L2ZSH2-F1
#
_entry.id   AF-A0A6L2ZSH2-F1
#
_cell.length_a   1.000
_cell.length_b   1.000
_cell.length_c   1.000
_cell.angle_alpha   90.00
_cell.angle_beta   90.00
_cell.angle_gamma   90.00
#
_symmetry.space_group_name_H-M   'P 1'
#
loop_
_entity.id
_entity.type
_entity.pdbx_description
1 polymer ?
#
loop_
_entity_poly.entity_id
_entity_poly.type
_entity_poly.pdbx_seq_one_letter_code
_entity_poly.pdbx_strand_id
1 'polypeptide(L)'
;MRKAYKKYKGYLIDLDGTIYMGNHRIPAGEDFVHRLQEAKVPYLFLTNNTTKTPRVVQKRLTTQFNIDTPLETIYTASAATVDYMDDLGLEKTVYIIGEDGLKEAIYEAGYKKDRENPAYVVVALDSDLTYEMLALATLAIHKGAKFIGTNPDLNLPSERGLLPGAGSLVKMIEAATRVKPTFIGKPEAIIAEKAVEKMGIPKEDLLMVGDNYLTDIRTGIDNGIDSLLVTTGFTKAEEVPGLPIPPTHVVSSLEHWEV
;
A
#
# COMPACT_ATOMS: atom_id res chain seq x y z
N MET A 1 3.76 -5.89 -35.28
CA MET A 1 2.58 -6.65 -34.83
C MET A 1 2.44 -6.41 -33.33
N ARG A 2 1.32 -5.82 -32.86
CA ARG A 2 1.10 -5.59 -31.42
C ARG A 2 0.85 -6.94 -30.75
N LYS A 3 1.52 -7.20 -29.62
CA LYS A 3 1.35 -8.42 -28.82
C LYS A 3 -0.07 -8.38 -28.23
N ALA A 4 -0.90 -9.37 -28.53
CA ALA A 4 -2.24 -9.44 -27.95
C ALA A 4 -2.13 -9.86 -26.48
N TYR A 5 -2.41 -8.94 -25.56
CA TYR A 5 -2.43 -9.23 -24.13
C TYR A 5 -3.74 -9.93 -23.73
N LYS A 6 -3.69 -10.70 -22.64
CA LYS A 6 -4.89 -11.16 -21.95
C LYS A 6 -5.70 -9.94 -21.51
N LYS A 7 -7.02 -9.98 -21.72
CA LYS A 7 -7.93 -8.96 -21.21
C LYS A 7 -8.28 -9.25 -19.76
N TYR A 8 -8.05 -8.27 -18.88
CA TYR A 8 -8.39 -8.33 -17.46
C TYR A 8 -9.70 -7.61 -17.20
N LYS A 9 -10.46 -8.08 -16.22
CA LYS A 9 -11.76 -7.47 -15.83
C LYS A 9 -11.61 -6.43 -14.75
N GLY A 10 -10.47 -6.36 -14.06
CA GLY A 10 -10.20 -5.30 -13.11
C GLY A 10 -8.71 -5.11 -12.83
N TYR A 11 -8.38 -3.94 -12.28
CA TYR A 11 -7.00 -3.51 -12.07
C TYR A 11 -6.78 -3.08 -10.61
N LEU A 12 -5.74 -3.61 -9.98
CA LEU A 12 -5.19 -3.08 -8.72
C LEU A 12 -3.98 -2.23 -9.10
N ILE A 13 -3.95 -0.96 -8.72
CA ILE A 13 -3.00 0.01 -9.29
C ILE A 13 -2.25 0.71 -8.16
N ASP A 14 -0.92 0.66 -8.16
CA ASP A 14 -0.13 1.54 -7.30
C ASP A 14 -0.28 3.03 -7.72
N LEU A 15 0.08 3.95 -6.82
CA LEU A 15 0.00 5.38 -7.08
C LEU A 15 1.36 6.03 -7.37
N ASP A 16 2.33 5.91 -6.47
CA ASP A 16 3.55 6.74 -6.49
C ASP A 16 4.70 5.99 -7.14
N GLY A 17 5.12 6.45 -8.32
CA GLY A 17 5.99 5.79 -9.28
C GLY A 17 5.23 5.23 -10.50
N THR A 18 3.92 5.06 -10.38
CA THR A 18 3.03 4.48 -11.41
C THR A 18 2.08 5.51 -12.05
N ILE A 19 1.29 6.23 -11.24
CA ILE A 19 0.32 7.23 -11.69
C ILE A 19 0.88 8.65 -11.61
N TYR A 20 1.70 8.92 -10.61
CA TYR A 20 2.47 10.14 -10.44
C TYR A 20 3.81 9.82 -9.79
N MET A 21 4.72 10.77 -9.67
CA MET A 21 6.01 10.57 -8.97
C MET A 21 6.29 11.74 -8.04
N GLY A 22 6.09 11.56 -6.74
CA GLY A 22 6.14 12.66 -5.78
C GLY A 22 5.14 13.74 -6.17
N ASN A 23 5.61 14.93 -6.54
CA ASN A 23 4.78 16.05 -7.03
C ASN A 23 4.77 16.17 -8.57
N HIS A 24 5.48 15.28 -9.27
CA HIS A 24 5.57 15.28 -10.72
C HIS A 24 4.48 14.40 -11.32
N ARG A 25 3.90 14.87 -12.43
CA ARG A 25 2.88 14.14 -13.19
C ARG A 25 3.54 13.03 -14.01
N ILE A 26 2.84 11.91 -14.16
CA ILE A 26 3.14 10.89 -15.17
C ILE A 26 1.95 10.89 -16.14
N PRO A 27 2.01 11.63 -17.27
CA PRO A 27 0.85 11.76 -18.18
C PRO A 27 0.29 10.41 -18.64
N ALA A 28 1.16 9.45 -18.94
CA ALA A 28 0.76 8.09 -19.30
C ALA A 28 -0.07 7.37 -18.21
N GLY A 29 0.15 7.70 -16.93
CA GLY A 29 -0.61 7.19 -15.80
C GLY A 29 -1.99 7.83 -15.69
N GLU A 30 -2.10 9.14 -15.95
CA GLU A 30 -3.39 9.83 -16.06
C GLU A 30 -4.23 9.25 -17.20
N ASP A 31 -3.65 9.16 -18.40
CA ASP A 31 -4.31 8.61 -19.59
C ASP A 31 -4.70 7.14 -19.41
N PHE A 32 -3.95 6.37 -18.64
CA PHE A 32 -4.29 4.98 -18.31
C PHE A 32 -5.57 4.89 -17.48
N VAL A 33 -5.71 5.73 -16.45
CA VAL A 33 -6.92 5.77 -15.63
C VAL A 33 -8.12 6.25 -16.44
N HIS A 34 -7.96 7.28 -17.29
CA HIS A 34 -9.06 7.75 -18.15
C HIS A 34 -9.52 6.65 -19.12
N ARG A 35 -8.61 5.89 -19.72
CA ARG A 35 -8.98 4.76 -20.59
C ARG A 35 -9.73 3.65 -19.84
N LEU A 36 -9.35 3.36 -18.60
CA LEU A 36 -10.11 2.43 -17.75
C LEU A 36 -11.55 2.94 -17.49
N GLN A 37 -11.69 4.23 -17.20
CA GLN A 37 -12.98 4.87 -16.97
C GLN A 37 -13.86 4.87 -18.23
N GLU A 38 -13.30 5.24 -19.39
CA GLU A 38 -13.99 5.23 -20.69
C GLU A 38 -14.46 3.82 -21.07
N ALA A 39 -13.60 2.82 -20.85
CA ALA A 39 -13.92 1.41 -21.08
C ALA A 39 -14.82 0.79 -20.00
N LYS A 40 -15.12 1.53 -18.91
CA LYS A 40 -15.87 1.07 -17.73
C LYS A 40 -15.27 -0.19 -17.11
N VAL A 41 -13.95 -0.28 -17.09
CA VAL A 41 -13.23 -1.36 -16.43
C VAL A 41 -12.97 -0.99 -14.97
N PRO A 42 -13.43 -1.79 -14.00
CA PRO A 42 -13.18 -1.55 -12.57
C PRO A 42 -11.70 -1.43 -12.23
N TYR A 43 -11.36 -0.53 -11.33
CA TYR A 43 -10.02 -0.43 -10.76
C TYR A 43 -10.05 -0.01 -9.29
N LEU A 44 -8.96 -0.33 -8.59
CA LEU A 44 -8.71 0.05 -7.21
C LEU A 44 -7.26 0.54 -7.09
N PHE A 45 -7.09 1.79 -6.68
CA PHE A 45 -5.80 2.29 -6.24
C PHE A 45 -5.40 1.63 -4.92
N LEU A 46 -4.25 0.97 -4.91
CA LEU A 46 -3.75 0.16 -3.80
C LEU A 46 -2.40 0.70 -3.34
N THR A 47 -2.38 1.44 -2.22
CA THR A 47 -1.17 2.16 -1.75
C THR A 47 -0.75 1.79 -0.33
N ASN A 48 0.56 1.63 -0.12
CA ASN A 48 1.17 1.46 1.21
C ASN A 48 1.24 2.74 2.03
N ASN A 49 0.91 3.90 1.43
CA ASN A 49 0.98 5.17 2.12
C ASN A 49 -0.08 5.27 3.23
N THR A 50 0.37 5.45 4.46
CA THR A 50 -0.49 5.60 5.65
C THR A 50 -0.58 7.02 6.18
N THR A 51 0.07 8.00 5.53
CA THR A 51 0.12 9.39 6.00
C THR A 51 -1.09 10.20 5.56
N LYS A 52 -1.85 9.70 4.58
CA LYS A 52 -3.02 10.38 3.99
C LYS A 52 -4.25 9.50 4.10
N THR A 53 -5.39 10.12 4.42
CA THR A 53 -6.69 9.46 4.30
C THR A 53 -7.10 9.29 2.83
N PRO A 54 -8.00 8.35 2.51
CA PRO A 54 -8.52 8.19 1.14
C PRO A 54 -9.07 9.48 0.55
N ARG A 55 -9.72 10.34 1.36
CA ARG A 55 -10.25 11.64 0.92
C ARG A 55 -9.13 12.60 0.51
N VAL A 56 -8.02 12.62 1.25
CA VAL A 56 -6.85 13.44 0.92
C VAL A 56 -6.18 12.93 -0.36
N VAL A 57 -6.08 11.61 -0.54
CA VAL A 57 -5.57 11.00 -1.78
C VAL A 57 -6.46 11.36 -2.97
N GLN A 58 -7.77 11.21 -2.85
CA GLN A 58 -8.74 11.56 -3.90
C GLN A 58 -8.61 13.03 -4.31
N LYS A 59 -8.65 13.95 -3.34
CA LYS A 59 -8.50 15.39 -3.60
C LYS A 59 -7.20 15.71 -4.32
N ARG A 60 -6.11 15.00 -3.99
CA ARG A 60 -4.82 15.17 -4.66
C ARG A 60 -4.86 14.67 -6.10
N LEU A 61 -5.41 13.49 -6.35
CA LEU A 61 -5.61 12.93 -7.69
C LEU A 61 -6.37 13.92 -8.59
N THR A 62 -7.45 14.50 -8.08
CA THR A 62 -8.27 15.44 -8.84
C THR A 62 -7.58 16.78 -9.06
N THR A 63 -6.97 17.37 -8.01
CA THR A 63 -6.44 18.74 -8.10
C THR A 63 -5.04 18.85 -8.67
N GLN A 64 -4.24 17.78 -8.65
CA GLN A 64 -2.83 17.81 -9.09
C GLN A 64 -2.55 16.91 -10.29
N PHE A 65 -3.36 15.87 -10.51
CA PHE A 65 -3.08 14.80 -11.48
C PHE A 65 -4.23 14.54 -12.46
N ASN A 66 -5.21 15.44 -12.55
CA ASN A 66 -6.37 15.35 -13.48
C ASN A 66 -7.14 14.02 -13.44
N ILE A 67 -7.12 13.32 -12.31
CA ILE A 67 -7.84 12.07 -12.12
C ILE A 67 -9.02 12.34 -11.20
N ASP A 68 -10.22 12.37 -11.77
CA ASP A 68 -11.46 12.34 -11.00
C ASP A 68 -11.88 10.88 -10.80
N THR A 69 -11.97 10.43 -9.56
CA THR A 69 -12.24 9.03 -9.22
C THR A 69 -13.13 8.95 -7.99
N PRO A 70 -14.05 7.97 -7.90
CA PRO A 70 -14.83 7.77 -6.68
C PRO A 70 -13.96 7.39 -5.48
N LEU A 71 -14.39 7.75 -4.27
CA LEU A 71 -13.60 7.54 -3.05
C LEU A 71 -13.34 6.05 -2.78
N GLU A 72 -14.31 5.21 -3.11
CA GLU A 72 -14.29 3.75 -2.98
C GLU A 72 -13.20 3.08 -3.84
N THR A 73 -12.66 3.77 -4.84
CA THR A 73 -11.54 3.28 -5.66
C THR A 73 -10.19 3.46 -4.98
N ILE A 74 -10.12 3.96 -3.74
CA ILE A 74 -8.86 4.20 -3.04
C ILE A 74 -8.80 3.30 -1.81
N TYR A 75 -7.84 2.38 -1.80
CA TYR A 75 -7.58 1.49 -0.69
C TYR A 75 -6.12 1.64 -0.20
N THR A 76 -6.00 2.10 1.04
CA THR A 76 -4.71 2.38 1.68
C THR A 76 -4.36 1.29 2.69
N ALA A 77 -3.07 1.15 3.01
CA ALA A 77 -2.63 0.29 4.10
C ALA A 77 -3.25 0.67 5.46
N SER A 78 -3.63 1.94 5.68
CA SER A 78 -4.39 2.34 6.87
C SER A 78 -5.79 1.70 6.88
N ALA A 79 -6.52 1.74 5.76
CA ALA A 79 -7.83 1.12 5.66
C ALA A 79 -7.74 -0.42 5.80
N ALA A 80 -6.73 -1.04 5.18
CA ALA A 80 -6.48 -2.47 5.34
C ALA A 80 -6.11 -2.86 6.78
N THR A 81 -5.40 -1.99 7.50
CA THR A 81 -5.06 -2.21 8.91
C THR A 81 -6.32 -2.21 9.77
N VAL A 82 -7.24 -1.27 9.53
CA VAL A 82 -8.54 -1.22 10.21
C VAL A 82 -9.36 -2.48 9.90
N ASP A 83 -9.49 -2.85 8.62
CA ASP A 83 -10.25 -4.03 8.21
C ASP A 83 -9.69 -5.31 8.89
N TYR A 84 -8.37 -5.44 8.97
CA TYR A 84 -7.71 -6.56 9.66
C TYR A 84 -7.96 -6.57 11.18
N MET A 85 -7.91 -5.40 11.84
CA MET A 85 -8.20 -5.29 13.27
C MET A 85 -9.67 -5.61 13.57
N ASP A 86 -10.60 -5.21 12.69
CA ASP A 86 -12.02 -5.54 12.83
C ASP A 86 -12.26 -7.05 12.67
N ASP A 87 -11.57 -7.72 11.72
CA ASP A 87 -11.62 -9.19 11.57
C ASP A 87 -11.11 -9.94 12.80
N LEU A 88 -10.05 -9.43 13.46
CA LEU A 88 -9.51 -10.02 14.68
C LEU A 88 -10.47 -9.93 15.87
N GLY A 89 -11.36 -8.93 15.89
CA GLY A 89 -12.44 -8.83 16.86
C GLY A 89 -12.01 -8.66 18.33
N LEU A 90 -10.79 -8.19 18.61
CA LEU A 90 -10.36 -7.87 19.99
C LEU A 90 -10.97 -6.54 20.46
N GLU A 91 -10.73 -6.20 21.73
CA GLU A 91 -11.14 -4.92 22.29
C GLU A 91 -10.64 -3.76 21.41
N LYS A 92 -11.50 -2.77 21.13
CA LYS A 92 -11.16 -1.62 20.30
C LYS A 92 -10.27 -0.61 21.04
N THR A 93 -9.15 -1.06 21.58
CA THR A 93 -8.11 -0.25 22.24
C THR A 93 -6.78 -0.37 21.51
N VAL A 94 -6.12 0.76 21.25
CA VAL A 94 -4.94 0.81 20.39
C VAL A 94 -3.89 1.79 20.88
N TYR A 95 -2.62 1.43 20.73
CA TYR A 95 -1.48 2.33 20.76
C TYR A 95 -0.90 2.48 19.36
N ILE A 96 -0.81 3.71 18.87
CA ILE A 96 -0.43 4.00 17.48
C ILE A 96 0.88 4.80 17.47
N ILE A 97 1.85 4.33 16.69
CA ILE A 97 2.99 5.10 16.20
C ILE A 97 2.73 5.34 14.72
N GLY A 98 2.61 6.61 14.30
CA GLY A 98 2.28 6.92 12.91
C GLY A 98 1.71 8.32 12.70
N GLU A 99 1.73 8.77 11.45
CA GLU A 99 1.15 10.04 10.99
C GLU A 99 -0.37 10.15 11.19
N ASP A 100 -0.89 11.37 11.07
CA ASP A 100 -2.31 11.68 11.34
C ASP A 100 -3.30 10.93 10.46
N GLY A 101 -2.96 10.66 9.19
CA GLY A 101 -3.83 9.88 8.30
C GLY A 101 -4.13 8.46 8.78
N LEU A 102 -3.19 7.83 9.49
CA LEU A 102 -3.39 6.52 10.12
C LEU A 102 -4.25 6.66 11.38
N LYS A 103 -3.93 7.64 12.23
CA LYS A 103 -4.64 7.90 13.48
C LYS A 103 -6.12 8.19 13.21
N GLU A 104 -6.41 9.05 12.23
CA GLU A 104 -7.77 9.40 11.81
C GLU A 104 -8.54 8.16 11.38
N ALA A 105 -7.99 7.35 10.47
CA ALA A 105 -8.64 6.13 9.99
C ALA A 105 -8.98 5.15 11.13
N ILE A 106 -8.05 4.94 12.06
CA ILE A 106 -8.24 4.01 13.18
C ILE A 106 -9.28 4.57 14.18
N TYR A 107 -9.25 5.87 14.49
CA TYR A 107 -10.20 6.47 15.43
C TYR A 107 -11.61 6.59 14.85
N GLU A 108 -11.75 6.88 13.55
CA GLU A 108 -13.05 6.89 12.85
C GLU A 108 -13.70 5.50 12.87
N ALA A 109 -12.91 4.42 12.86
CA ALA A 109 -13.38 3.05 13.00
C ALA A 109 -13.77 2.66 14.45
N GLY A 110 -13.72 3.61 15.38
CA GLY A 110 -14.18 3.45 16.77
C GLY A 110 -13.13 2.90 17.74
N TYR A 111 -11.87 2.79 17.31
CA TYR A 111 -10.78 2.42 18.22
C TYR A 111 -10.44 3.59 19.15
N LYS A 112 -10.14 3.26 20.40
CA LYS A 112 -9.79 4.24 21.44
C LYS A 112 -8.32 4.11 21.79
N LYS A 113 -7.68 5.24 22.00
CA LYS A 113 -6.29 5.29 22.45
C LYS A 113 -6.16 4.68 23.85
N ASP A 114 -5.26 3.72 23.99
CA ASP A 114 -4.79 3.19 25.28
C ASP A 114 -3.26 3.13 25.24
N ARG A 115 -2.60 3.72 26.24
CA ARG A 115 -1.13 3.77 26.34
C ARG A 115 -0.56 2.69 27.25
N GLU A 116 -1.39 2.05 28.06
CA GLU A 116 -0.95 1.15 29.10
C GLU A 116 -1.24 -0.31 28.75
N ASN A 117 -2.45 -0.62 28.30
CA ASN A 117 -2.90 -1.99 28.04
C ASN A 117 -3.75 -2.09 26.76
N PRO A 118 -3.30 -1.55 25.61
CA PRO A 118 -4.05 -1.65 24.37
C PRO A 118 -4.15 -3.10 23.89
N ALA A 119 -5.25 -3.46 23.23
CA ALA A 119 -5.35 -4.72 22.51
C ALA A 119 -4.42 -4.76 21.28
N TYR A 120 -4.17 -3.60 20.67
CA TYR A 120 -3.39 -3.46 19.44
C TYR A 120 -2.25 -2.45 19.60
N VAL A 121 -1.08 -2.79 19.07
CA VAL A 121 0.02 -1.85 18.83
C VAL A 121 0.22 -1.77 17.33
N VAL A 122 -0.11 -0.61 16.74
CA VAL A 122 0.01 -0.36 15.30
C VAL A 122 1.16 0.59 15.06
N VAL A 123 2.10 0.18 14.21
CA VAL A 123 3.32 0.94 13.92
C VAL A 123 3.42 1.21 12.42
N ALA A 124 3.57 2.48 12.09
CA ALA A 124 3.78 3.00 10.74
C ALA A 124 4.96 3.98 10.72
N LEU A 125 5.13 4.66 9.59
CA LEU A 125 6.02 5.81 9.50
C LEU A 125 5.49 6.93 10.42
N ASP A 126 6.37 7.46 11.27
CA ASP A 126 6.13 8.61 12.13
C ASP A 126 7.38 9.52 12.05
N SER A 127 7.21 10.72 11.50
CA SER A 127 8.31 11.68 11.33
C SER A 127 8.75 12.36 12.62
N ASP A 128 7.90 12.32 13.66
CA ASP A 128 8.14 12.89 14.99
C ASP A 128 8.41 11.78 16.04
N LEU A 129 8.88 10.61 15.59
CA LEU A 129 9.17 9.47 16.45
C LEU A 129 10.08 9.84 17.63
N THR A 130 9.68 9.42 18.83
CA THR A 130 10.49 9.56 20.05
C THR A 130 10.82 8.20 20.66
N TYR A 131 11.89 8.16 21.47
CA TYR A 131 12.24 6.96 22.24
C TYR A 131 11.10 6.51 23.17
N GLU A 132 10.40 7.45 23.80
CA GLU A 132 9.28 7.15 24.69
C GLU A 132 8.15 6.42 23.95
N MET A 133 7.91 6.77 22.68
CA MET A 133 6.91 6.05 21.89
C MET A 133 7.28 4.59 21.67
N LEU A 134 8.55 4.34 21.33
CA LEU A 134 9.09 3.00 21.15
C LEU A 134 9.04 2.19 22.45
N ALA A 135 9.35 2.83 23.59
CA ALA A 135 9.29 2.21 24.90
C ALA A 135 7.86 1.75 25.25
N LEU A 136 6.86 2.62 25.04
CA LEU A 136 5.46 2.29 25.29
C LEU A 136 4.94 1.18 24.38
N ALA A 137 5.26 1.22 23.08
CA ALA A 137 4.92 0.13 22.16
C ALA A 137 5.54 -1.20 22.61
N THR A 138 6.82 -1.19 22.98
CA THR A 138 7.55 -2.38 23.46
C THR A 138 6.91 -2.95 24.73
N LEU A 139 6.58 -2.10 25.70
CA LEU A 139 5.93 -2.51 26.95
C LEU A 139 4.53 -3.09 26.70
N ALA A 140 3.73 -2.45 25.84
CA ALA A 140 2.40 -2.95 25.49
C ALA A 140 2.46 -4.32 24.78
N ILE A 141 3.42 -4.52 23.88
CA ILE A 141 3.62 -5.81 23.20
C ILE A 141 4.02 -6.90 24.20
N HIS A 142 4.91 -6.60 25.17
CA HIS A 142 5.25 -7.57 26.22
C HIS A 142 4.06 -7.95 27.11
N LYS A 143 3.06 -7.07 27.24
CA LYS A 143 1.79 -7.36 27.92
C LYS A 143 0.79 -8.15 27.07
N GLY A 144 1.10 -8.42 25.81
CA GLY A 144 0.30 -9.26 24.92
C GLY A 144 -0.50 -8.53 23.85
N ALA A 145 -0.30 -7.21 23.67
CA ALA A 145 -0.91 -6.47 22.58
C ALA A 145 -0.53 -7.07 21.21
N LYS A 146 -1.47 -7.09 20.27
CA LYS A 146 -1.21 -7.52 18.90
C LYS A 146 -0.33 -6.51 18.18
N PHE A 147 0.86 -6.96 17.77
CA PHE A 147 1.83 -6.14 17.08
C PHE A 147 1.59 -6.13 15.57
N ILE A 148 1.23 -4.96 15.03
CA ILE A 148 0.90 -4.75 13.62
C ILE A 148 1.84 -3.69 13.04
N GLY A 149 2.45 -4.00 11.89
CA GLY A 149 3.19 -3.05 11.07
C GLY A 149 2.39 -2.71 9.81
N THR A 150 2.19 -1.44 9.50
CA THR A 150 1.29 -1.07 8.38
C THR A 150 1.85 -1.43 7.02
N ASN A 151 3.17 -1.37 6.82
CA ASN A 151 3.84 -1.85 5.61
C ASN A 151 5.31 -2.24 5.93
N PRO A 152 5.91 -3.14 5.12
CA PRO A 152 7.28 -3.63 5.35
C PRO A 152 8.37 -2.72 4.74
N ASP A 153 8.01 -1.57 4.17
CA ASP A 153 8.94 -0.73 3.41
C ASP A 153 10.05 -0.18 4.32
N LEU A 154 11.29 -0.62 4.08
CA LEU A 154 12.45 -0.24 4.89
C LEU A 154 12.88 1.20 4.63
N ASN A 155 12.63 1.71 3.43
CA ASN A 155 13.08 3.02 2.98
C ASN A 155 11.93 3.87 2.46
N LEU A 156 12.02 5.17 2.72
CA LEU A 156 11.16 6.20 2.14
C LEU A 156 12.00 7.08 1.20
N PRO A 157 11.72 7.07 -0.12
CA PRO A 157 12.34 8.00 -1.05
C PRO A 157 11.99 9.45 -0.72
N SER A 158 12.98 10.35 -0.76
CA SER A 158 12.81 11.79 -0.56
C SER A 158 13.84 12.58 -1.38
N GLU A 159 13.66 13.89 -1.49
CA GLU A 159 14.67 14.79 -2.10
C GLU A 159 16.04 14.72 -1.41
N ARG A 160 16.06 14.33 -0.12
CA ARG A 160 17.28 14.18 0.68
C ARG A 160 17.96 12.81 0.49
N GLY A 161 17.37 11.93 -0.31
CA GLY A 161 17.78 10.53 -0.46
C GLY A 161 16.82 9.55 0.22
N LEU A 162 17.29 8.31 0.42
CA LEU A 162 16.53 7.24 1.07
C LEU A 162 16.55 7.40 2.60
N LEU A 163 15.39 7.73 3.17
CA LEU A 163 15.18 7.85 4.61
C LEU A 163 14.66 6.52 5.19
N PRO A 164 14.66 6.33 6.53
CA PRO A 164 13.97 5.20 7.15
C PRO A 164 12.46 5.22 6.86
N GLY A 165 11.93 4.09 6.38
CA GLY A 165 10.50 3.84 6.18
C GLY A 165 9.83 3.20 7.40
N ALA A 166 8.54 2.88 7.28
CA ALA A 166 7.76 2.26 8.37
C ALA A 166 8.36 0.90 8.79
N GLY A 167 8.80 0.07 7.83
CA GLY A 167 9.42 -1.22 8.11
C GLY A 167 10.66 -1.09 9.00
N SER A 168 11.44 -0.01 8.86
CA SER A 168 12.61 0.25 9.72
C SER A 168 12.20 0.52 11.17
N LEU A 169 11.13 1.29 11.39
CA LEU A 169 10.58 1.57 12.72
C LEU A 169 10.02 0.29 13.36
N VAL A 170 9.27 -0.50 12.58
CA VAL A 170 8.74 -1.79 13.02
C VAL A 170 9.87 -2.74 13.43
N LYS A 171 10.96 -2.80 12.66
CA LYS A 171 12.12 -3.66 12.96
C LYS A 171 12.82 -3.30 14.26
N MET A 172 12.82 -2.03 14.65
CA MET A 172 13.36 -1.60 15.95
C MET A 172 12.57 -2.21 17.12
N ILE A 173 11.24 -2.22 17.01
CA ILE A 173 10.34 -2.79 18.03
C ILE A 173 10.37 -4.32 17.99
N GLU A 174 10.43 -4.94 16.80
CA GLU A 174 10.62 -6.40 16.64
C GLU A 174 11.90 -6.86 17.35
N ALA A 175 13.01 -6.12 17.20
CA ALA A 175 14.26 -6.44 17.86
C ALA A 175 14.17 -6.32 19.39
N ALA A 176 13.51 -5.27 19.89
CA ALA A 176 13.34 -5.02 21.33
C ALA A 176 12.43 -6.06 22.00
N THR A 177 11.36 -6.48 21.31
CA THR A 177 10.33 -7.39 21.85
C THR A 177 10.59 -8.86 21.55
N ARG A 178 11.37 -9.15 20.49
CA ARG A 178 11.49 -10.47 19.83
C ARG A 178 10.15 -11.03 19.31
N VAL A 179 9.15 -10.17 19.15
CA VAL A 179 7.83 -10.51 18.61
C VAL A 179 7.79 -10.05 17.16
N LYS A 180 7.48 -10.98 16.25
CA LYS A 180 7.29 -10.63 14.83
C LYS A 180 5.99 -9.83 14.65
N PRO A 181 6.03 -8.71 13.92
CA PRO A 181 4.82 -7.98 13.56
C PRO A 181 3.99 -8.80 12.56
N THR A 182 2.69 -8.52 12.52
CA THR A 182 1.90 -8.80 11.31
C THR A 182 2.00 -7.59 10.39
N PHE A 183 2.61 -7.75 9.21
CA PHE A 183 2.61 -6.69 8.21
C PHE A 183 1.31 -6.72 7.39
N ILE A 184 0.77 -5.54 7.09
CA ILE A 184 -0.53 -5.41 6.40
C ILE A 184 -0.36 -5.09 4.92
N GLY A 185 0.40 -4.03 4.61
CA GLY A 185 0.56 -3.50 3.26
C GLY A 185 1.30 -4.45 2.31
N LYS A 186 1.38 -4.04 1.04
CA LYS A 186 2.03 -4.78 -0.04
C LYS A 186 3.47 -5.14 0.36
N PRO A 187 3.97 -6.36 0.07
CA PRO A 187 3.33 -7.41 -0.74
C PRO A 187 2.45 -8.41 0.03
N GLU A 188 2.09 -8.12 1.28
CA GLU A 188 1.44 -9.09 2.17
C GLU A 188 0.05 -9.50 1.70
N ALA A 189 -0.33 -10.74 2.02
CA ALA A 189 -1.61 -11.31 1.60
C ALA A 189 -2.82 -10.55 2.15
N ILE A 190 -2.70 -9.94 3.32
CA ILE A 190 -3.81 -9.26 4.00
C ILE A 190 -4.38 -8.14 3.12
N ILE A 191 -3.55 -7.22 2.64
CA ILE A 191 -4.03 -6.14 1.77
C ILE A 191 -4.49 -6.66 0.40
N ALA A 192 -3.83 -7.69 -0.13
CA ALA A 192 -4.17 -8.26 -1.44
C ALA A 192 -5.55 -8.94 -1.42
N GLU A 193 -5.81 -9.76 -0.41
CA GLU A 193 -7.09 -10.47 -0.26
C GLU A 193 -8.25 -9.50 -0.01
N LYS A 194 -8.03 -8.49 0.84
CA LYS A 194 -9.04 -7.43 1.04
C LYS A 194 -9.29 -6.60 -0.22
N ALA A 195 -8.25 -6.33 -1.02
CA ALA A 195 -8.41 -5.65 -2.30
C ALA A 195 -9.24 -6.49 -3.29
N VAL A 196 -8.98 -7.80 -3.35
CA VAL A 196 -9.76 -8.75 -4.17
C VAL A 196 -11.21 -8.82 -3.71
N GLU A 197 -11.45 -8.90 -2.40
CA GLU A 197 -12.79 -8.89 -1.80
C GLU A 197 -13.57 -7.62 -2.18
N LYS A 198 -12.94 -6.45 -2.04
CA LYS A 198 -13.55 -5.16 -2.42
C LYS A 198 -13.84 -5.05 -3.90
N MET A 199 -12.97 -5.60 -4.76
CA MET A 199 -13.20 -5.62 -6.20
C MET A 199 -14.33 -6.57 -6.59
N GLY A 200 -14.52 -7.67 -5.85
CA GLY A 200 -15.49 -8.71 -6.19
C GLY A 200 -15.18 -9.42 -7.52
N ILE A 201 -13.92 -9.43 -7.94
CA ILE A 201 -13.43 -10.03 -9.19
C ILE A 201 -12.46 -11.17 -8.84
N PRO A 202 -12.56 -12.34 -9.50
CA PRO A 202 -11.61 -13.45 -9.31
C PRO A 202 -10.15 -13.02 -9.57
N LYS A 203 -9.21 -13.56 -8.81
CA LYS A 203 -7.78 -13.20 -8.88
C LYS A 203 -7.21 -13.38 -10.29
N GLU A 204 -7.64 -14.41 -10.99
CA GLU A 204 -7.24 -14.72 -12.37
C GLU A 204 -7.72 -13.67 -13.40
N ASP A 205 -8.72 -12.86 -13.05
CA ASP A 205 -9.26 -11.79 -13.90
C ASP A 205 -8.74 -10.39 -13.47
N LEU A 206 -7.90 -10.32 -12.44
CA LEU A 206 -7.28 -9.09 -11.94
C LEU A 206 -5.84 -8.94 -12.44
N LEU A 207 -5.40 -7.69 -12.56
CA LEU A 207 -4.01 -7.32 -12.85
C LEU A 207 -3.49 -6.33 -11.80
N MET A 208 -2.38 -6.66 -11.15
CA MET A 208 -1.64 -5.75 -10.28
C MET A 208 -0.66 -4.92 -11.11
N VAL A 209 -0.85 -3.61 -11.13
CA VAL A 209 -0.04 -2.63 -11.88
C VAL A 209 0.80 -1.83 -10.91
N GLY A 210 2.11 -1.76 -11.14
CA GLY A 210 3.00 -0.98 -10.31
C GLY A 210 4.41 -0.84 -10.88
N ASP A 211 5.22 -0.04 -10.23
CA ASP A 211 6.61 0.24 -10.62
C ASP A 211 7.64 -0.36 -9.65
N ASN A 212 7.20 -0.87 -8.50
CA ASN A 212 8.09 -1.44 -7.51
C ASN A 212 7.97 -2.97 -7.50
N TYR A 213 9.06 -3.65 -7.87
CA TYR A 213 9.10 -5.10 -7.87
C TYR A 213 8.81 -5.69 -6.49
N LEU A 214 9.45 -5.18 -5.44
CA LEU A 214 9.42 -5.77 -4.09
C LEU A 214 8.05 -5.67 -3.43
N THR A 215 7.24 -4.68 -3.82
CA THR A 215 5.88 -4.50 -3.30
C THR A 215 4.85 -4.92 -4.33
N ASP A 216 4.77 -4.28 -5.49
CA ASP A 216 3.63 -4.40 -6.40
C ASP A 216 3.66 -5.73 -7.16
N ILE A 217 4.81 -6.03 -7.75
CA ILE A 217 4.97 -7.26 -8.53
C ILE A 217 4.98 -8.47 -7.62
N ARG A 218 5.62 -8.37 -6.45
CA ARG A 218 5.52 -9.39 -5.40
C ARG A 218 4.09 -9.55 -4.87
N THR A 219 3.30 -8.47 -4.75
CA THR A 219 1.86 -8.59 -4.41
C THR A 219 1.16 -9.47 -5.42
N GLY A 220 1.41 -9.26 -6.73
CA GLY A 220 0.85 -10.10 -7.77
C GLY A 220 1.29 -11.56 -7.63
N ILE A 221 2.60 -11.79 -7.69
CA ILE A 221 3.21 -13.13 -7.69
C ILE A 221 2.82 -13.93 -6.44
N ASP A 222 2.95 -13.34 -5.25
CA ASP A 222 2.80 -14.05 -3.99
C ASP A 222 1.33 -14.35 -3.65
N ASN A 223 0.39 -13.63 -4.29
CA ASN A 223 -1.04 -13.76 -4.03
C ASN A 223 -1.84 -14.33 -5.21
N GLY A 224 -1.16 -14.76 -6.29
CA GLY A 224 -1.78 -15.40 -7.45
C GLY A 224 -2.55 -14.45 -8.36
N ILE A 225 -2.11 -13.19 -8.47
CA ILE A 225 -2.66 -12.17 -9.35
C ILE A 225 -1.62 -11.87 -10.43
N ASP A 226 -2.04 -11.77 -11.70
CA ASP A 226 -1.12 -11.38 -12.76
C ASP A 226 -0.56 -9.98 -12.49
N SER A 227 0.67 -9.69 -12.92
CA SER A 227 1.33 -8.42 -12.65
C SER A 227 1.83 -7.71 -13.91
N LEU A 228 1.70 -6.39 -13.94
CA LEU A 228 2.23 -5.50 -14.96
C LEU A 228 3.22 -4.53 -14.30
N LEU A 229 4.50 -4.72 -14.61
CA LEU A 229 5.56 -3.80 -14.21
C LEU A 229 5.67 -2.65 -15.20
N VAL A 230 5.54 -1.41 -14.72
CA VAL A 230 5.92 -0.21 -15.46
C VAL A 230 7.24 0.35 -14.96
N THR A 231 8.22 0.50 -15.84
CA THR A 231 9.59 0.90 -15.44
C THR A 231 9.76 2.43 -15.32
N THR A 232 8.72 3.14 -14.86
CA THR A 232 8.72 4.60 -14.66
C THR A 232 9.23 5.03 -13.30
N GLY A 233 9.14 4.14 -12.30
CA GLY A 233 9.41 4.45 -10.90
C GLY A 233 10.61 3.71 -10.31
N PHE A 234 10.38 2.92 -9.27
CA PHE A 234 11.40 2.33 -8.41
C PHE A 234 12.27 1.31 -9.15
N THR A 235 11.67 0.27 -9.73
CA THR A 235 12.41 -0.77 -10.45
C THR A 235 12.78 -0.28 -11.85
N LYS A 236 14.08 -0.22 -12.14
CA LYS A 236 14.59 0.26 -13.42
C LYS A 236 14.57 -0.83 -14.49
N ALA A 237 14.54 -0.41 -15.75
CA ALA A 237 14.46 -1.32 -16.89
C ALA A 237 15.65 -2.28 -16.97
N GLU A 238 16.83 -1.84 -16.52
CA GLU A 238 18.06 -2.64 -16.52
C GLU A 238 18.02 -3.76 -15.46
N GLU A 239 17.18 -3.63 -14.44
CA GLU A 239 17.03 -4.64 -13.37
C GLU A 239 16.10 -5.79 -13.79
N VAL A 240 15.18 -5.53 -14.74
CA VAL A 240 14.14 -6.49 -15.17
C VAL A 240 14.71 -7.87 -15.56
N PRO A 241 15.80 -7.98 -16.36
CA PRO A 241 16.36 -9.28 -16.73
C PRO A 241 16.93 -10.08 -15.55
N GLY A 242 17.25 -9.41 -14.44
CA GLY A 242 17.83 -10.03 -13.24
C GLY A 242 16.81 -10.39 -12.16
N LEU A 243 15.52 -10.11 -12.37
CA LEU A 243 14.49 -10.37 -11.37
C LEU A 243 14.34 -11.88 -11.12
N PRO A 244 14.28 -12.33 -9.84
CA PRO A 244 14.20 -13.75 -9.51
C PRO A 244 12.97 -14.46 -10.09
N ILE A 245 11.83 -13.76 -10.12
CA ILE A 245 10.60 -14.23 -10.74
C ILE A 245 10.10 -13.08 -11.62
N PRO A 246 9.91 -13.29 -12.94
CA PRO A 246 9.51 -12.21 -13.81
C PRO A 246 8.05 -11.79 -13.55
N PRO A 247 7.70 -10.50 -13.69
CA PRO A 247 6.30 -10.07 -13.78
C PRO A 247 5.62 -10.71 -15.00
N THR A 248 4.28 -10.80 -14.98
CA THR A 248 3.51 -11.34 -16.12
C THR A 248 3.73 -10.50 -17.38
N HIS A 249 3.75 -9.18 -17.22
CA HIS A 249 3.95 -8.21 -18.28
C HIS A 249 4.92 -7.10 -17.84
N VAL A 250 5.62 -6.51 -18.80
CA VAL A 250 6.51 -5.36 -18.59
C VAL A 250 6.26 -4.34 -19.68
N VAL A 251 6.12 -3.07 -19.29
CA VAL A 251 6.04 -1.94 -20.22
C VAL A 251 6.94 -0.80 -19.75
N SER A 252 7.49 -0.04 -20.69
CA SER A 252 8.24 1.18 -20.37
C SER A 252 7.34 2.39 -20.09
N SER A 253 6.07 2.32 -20.51
CA SER A 253 5.05 3.34 -20.31
C SER A 253 3.67 2.68 -20.34
N LEU A 254 2.73 3.19 -19.53
CA LEU A 254 1.33 2.72 -19.52
C LEU A 254 0.58 3.03 -20.82
N GLU A 255 1.10 3.92 -21.68
CA GLU A 255 0.61 4.13 -23.06
C GLU A 255 0.72 2.86 -23.92
N HIS A 256 1.67 1.98 -23.61
CA HIS A 256 1.89 0.73 -24.35
C HIS A 256 0.98 -0.42 -23.90
N TRP A 257 0.15 -0.19 -22.87
CA TRP A 257 -0.82 -1.16 -22.39
C TRP A 257 -2.20 -0.88 -22.99
N GLU A 258 -2.83 -1.90 -23.59
CA GLU A 258 -4.18 -1.80 -24.13
C GLU A 258 -5.20 -2.31 -23.10
N VAL A 259 -6.18 -1.48 -22.77
CA VAL A 259 -7.29 -1.78 -21.83
C VAL A 259 -8.40 -2.56 -22.54
#